data_AF-A0A7C3L7K0-F1
#
_entry.id   AF-A0A7C3L7K0-F1
#
_cell.length_a   1.000
_cell.length_b   1.000
_cell.length_c   1.000
_cell.angle_alpha   90.00
_cell.angle_beta   90.00
_cell.angle_gamma   90.00
#
_symmetry.space_group_name_H-M   'P 1'
#
loop_
_entity.id
_entity.type
_entity.pdbx_description
1 polymer ?
#
loop_
_entity_poly.entity_id
_entity_poly.type
_entity_poly.pdbx_seq_one_letter_code
_entity_poly.pdbx_strand_id
1 'polypeptide(L)'
;MEPHEITQKLLEAKKTTGLSFAELGKLIHRDEVWVASLFYRQASASEEEAKILGSELALNEDIIKELTEYPTKGLGPVVPTDPLIYRFYEVMQVYGMPMKAV
;
A
#
# COMPACT_ATOMS: atom_id res chain seq x y z
N MET A 1 11.96 -6.68 8.52
CA MET A 1 11.25 -5.53 9.08
C MET A 1 9.82 -5.95 9.22
N GLU A 2 9.32 -5.98 10.43
CA GLU A 2 7.95 -6.45 10.67
C GLU A 2 6.96 -5.45 10.06
N PRO A 3 5.94 -5.93 9.31
CA PRO A 3 4.89 -5.07 8.81
C PRO A 3 4.20 -4.34 9.97
N HIS A 4 3.78 -3.10 9.72
CA HIS A 4 2.97 -2.35 10.67
C HIS A 4 1.71 -3.16 11.06
N GLU A 5 1.28 -3.09 12.32
CA GLU A 5 0.14 -3.87 12.83
C GLU A 5 -1.11 -3.70 11.95
N ILE A 6 -1.43 -2.45 11.58
CA ILE A 6 -2.51 -2.10 10.63
C ILE A 6 -2.36 -2.84 9.29
N THR A 7 -1.16 -2.91 8.72
CA THR A 7 -0.92 -3.63 7.45
C THR A 7 -1.28 -5.10 7.59
N GLN A 8 -0.91 -5.74 8.71
CA GLN A 8 -1.26 -7.14 8.96
C GLN A 8 -2.78 -7.33 9.03
N LYS A 9 -3.49 -6.47 9.79
CA LYS A 9 -4.96 -6.51 9.92
C LYS A 9 -5.65 -6.34 8.56
N LEU A 10 -5.20 -5.41 7.73
CA LEU A 10 -5.78 -5.19 6.40
C LEU A 10 -5.57 -6.39 5.46
N LEU A 11 -4.35 -6.95 5.45
CA LEU A 11 -4.04 -8.13 4.64
C LEU A 11 -4.83 -9.37 5.10
N GLU A 12 -5.03 -9.53 6.40
CA GLU A 12 -5.87 -10.58 6.97
C GLU A 12 -7.34 -10.41 6.58
N ALA A 13 -7.90 -9.20 6.74
CA ALA A 13 -9.27 -8.90 6.33
C ALA A 13 -9.52 -9.16 4.84
N LYS A 14 -8.58 -8.73 3.99
CA LYS A 14 -8.59 -9.02 2.54
C LYS A 14 -8.54 -10.51 2.26
N LYS A 15 -7.72 -11.27 2.99
CA LYS A 15 -7.64 -12.73 2.85
C LYS A 15 -8.94 -13.41 3.27
N THR A 16 -9.57 -12.96 4.37
CA THR A 16 -10.82 -13.51 4.90
C THR A 16 -12.00 -13.27 3.97
N THR A 17 -12.08 -12.08 3.37
CA THR A 17 -13.13 -11.72 2.39
C THR A 17 -12.89 -12.28 0.99
N GLY A 18 -11.66 -12.71 0.70
CA GLY A 18 -11.28 -13.27 -0.61
C GLY A 18 -11.09 -12.22 -1.71
N LEU A 19 -11.18 -10.93 -1.39
CA LEU A 19 -11.08 -9.84 -2.36
C LEU A 19 -9.63 -9.64 -2.83
N SER A 20 -9.45 -9.35 -4.12
CA SER A 20 -8.18 -8.92 -4.73
C SER A 20 -7.97 -7.41 -4.60
N PHE A 21 -6.72 -6.94 -4.76
CA PHE A 21 -6.45 -5.50 -4.80
C PHE A 21 -7.13 -4.81 -5.99
N ALA A 22 -7.22 -5.49 -7.13
CA ALA A 22 -7.94 -5.00 -8.30
C ALA A 22 -9.45 -4.83 -8.04
N GLU A 23 -10.09 -5.77 -7.34
CA GLU A 23 -11.51 -5.64 -6.97
C GLU A 23 -11.73 -4.49 -6.01
N LEU A 24 -10.90 -4.38 -4.96
CA LEU A 24 -10.97 -3.25 -4.03
C LEU A 24 -10.74 -1.91 -4.74
N GLY A 25 -9.78 -1.85 -5.67
CA GLY A 25 -9.49 -0.65 -6.47
C GLY A 25 -10.66 -0.21 -7.33
N LYS A 26 -11.38 -1.16 -7.95
CA LYS A 26 -12.59 -0.85 -8.73
C LYS A 26 -13.68 -0.17 -7.90
N LEU A 27 -13.85 -0.58 -6.63
CA LEU A 27 -14.88 -0.02 -5.73
C LEU A 27 -14.63 1.44 -5.39
N ILE A 28 -13.36 1.86 -5.36
CA ILE A 28 -12.95 3.22 -4.98
C ILE A 28 -12.32 4.00 -6.13
N HIS A 29 -12.44 3.51 -7.36
CA HIS A 29 -11.87 4.12 -8.57
C HIS A 29 -10.36 4.39 -8.50
N ARG A 30 -9.59 3.42 -7.97
CA ARG A 30 -8.13 3.45 -7.86
C ARG A 30 -7.48 2.25 -8.54
N ASP A 31 -6.23 2.42 -8.93
CA ASP A 31 -5.38 1.33 -9.41
C ASP A 31 -5.02 0.36 -8.27
N GLU A 32 -4.84 -0.92 -8.60
CA GLU A 32 -4.55 -1.97 -7.62
C GLU A 32 -3.26 -1.71 -6.84
N VAL A 33 -2.24 -1.12 -7.46
CA VAL A 33 -0.97 -0.78 -6.81
C VAL A 33 -1.17 0.37 -5.83
N TRP A 34 -2.09 1.30 -6.11
CA TRP A 34 -2.44 2.36 -5.16
C TRP A 34 -3.15 1.77 -3.92
N VAL A 35 -4.07 0.81 -4.10
CA VAL A 35 -4.72 0.12 -2.97
C VAL A 35 -3.72 -0.69 -2.16
N ALA A 36 -2.82 -1.41 -2.82
CA ALA A 36 -1.73 -2.10 -2.13
C ALA A 36 -0.87 -1.09 -1.34
N SER A 37 -0.55 0.06 -1.94
CA SER A 37 0.22 1.13 -1.26
C SER A 37 -0.50 1.64 -0.01
N LEU A 38 -1.83 1.79 -0.04
CA LEU A 38 -2.63 2.14 1.14
C LEU A 38 -2.49 1.07 2.24
N PHE A 39 -2.59 -0.21 1.89
CA PHE A 39 -2.44 -1.33 2.83
C PHE A 39 -1.06 -1.36 3.49
N TYR A 40 -0.01 -1.04 2.73
CA TYR A 40 1.36 -0.92 3.22
C TYR A 40 1.69 0.45 3.82
N ARG A 41 0.67 1.27 4.16
CA ARG A 41 0.83 2.58 4.82
C ARG A 41 1.72 3.55 4.03
N GLN A 42 1.63 3.51 2.69
CA GLN A 42 2.35 4.42 1.78
C GLN A 42 1.41 5.41 1.07
N ALA A 43 0.10 5.29 1.30
CA ALA A 43 -0.94 6.20 0.82
C ALA A 43 -1.96 6.50 1.93
N SER A 44 -2.81 7.49 1.69
CA SER A 44 -3.93 7.87 2.56
C SER A 44 -5.19 7.90 1.71
N ALA A 45 -6.26 7.32 2.23
CA ALA A 45 -7.58 7.32 1.61
C ALA A 45 -8.37 8.58 1.98
N SER A 46 -9.30 8.99 1.13
CA SER A 46 -10.36 9.90 1.55
C SER A 46 -11.29 9.20 2.56
N GLU A 47 -12.10 9.97 3.29
CA GLU A 47 -13.11 9.38 4.18
C GLU A 47 -14.10 8.48 3.45
N GLU A 48 -14.46 8.82 2.21
CA GLU A 48 -15.37 8.05 1.38
C GLU A 48 -14.73 6.71 0.98
N GLU A 49 -13.50 6.75 0.47
CA GLU A 49 -12.73 5.56 0.09
C GLU A 49 -12.53 4.65 1.31
N ALA A 50 -12.19 5.20 2.47
CA ALA A 50 -11.98 4.46 3.71
C ALA A 50 -13.27 3.79 4.23
N LYS A 51 -14.43 4.46 4.12
CA LYS A 51 -15.73 3.90 4.49
C LYS A 51 -16.14 2.74 3.59
N ILE A 52 -15.97 2.89 2.27
CA ILE A 52 -16.25 1.82 1.30
C ILE A 52 -15.40 0.59 1.61
N LEU A 53 -14.07 0.78 1.72
CA LEU A 53 -13.15 -0.31 2.06
C LEU A 53 -13.45 -0.92 3.42
N GLY A 54 -13.78 -0.09 4.41
CA GLY A 54 -14.13 -0.52 5.76
C GLY A 54 -15.35 -1.44 5.79
N SER A 55 -16.39 -1.10 5.03
CA SER A 55 -17.59 -1.93 4.89
C SER A 55 -17.27 -3.28 4.23
N GLU A 56 -16.58 -3.25 3.10
CA GLU A 56 -16.30 -4.44 2.27
C GLU A 56 -15.33 -5.41 2.95
N LEU A 57 -14.40 -4.88 3.74
CA LEU A 57 -13.41 -5.66 4.49
C LEU A 57 -13.82 -5.95 5.94
N ALA A 58 -15.02 -5.53 6.35
CA ALA A 58 -15.53 -5.65 7.73
C ALA A 58 -14.52 -5.13 8.78
N LEU A 59 -13.96 -3.94 8.54
CA LEU A 59 -12.97 -3.30 9.42
C LEU A 59 -13.65 -2.53 10.55
N ASN A 60 -13.00 -2.49 11.71
CA ASN A 60 -13.43 -1.65 12.82
C ASN A 60 -13.19 -0.15 12.52
N GLU A 61 -13.96 0.72 13.16
CA GLU A 61 -13.88 2.18 12.96
C GLU A 61 -12.49 2.76 13.19
N ASP A 62 -11.72 2.23 14.16
CA ASP A 62 -10.35 2.68 14.41
C ASP A 62 -9.44 2.48 13.20
N ILE A 63 -9.58 1.34 12.49
CA ILE A 63 -8.79 1.05 11.29
C ILE A 63 -9.24 1.96 10.14
N ILE A 64 -10.55 2.18 10.00
CA ILE A 64 -11.10 3.08 8.98
C ILE A 64 -10.54 4.49 9.16
N LYS A 65 -10.52 5.00 10.40
CA LYS A 65 -9.95 6.30 10.72
C LYS A 65 -8.47 6.36 10.37
N GLU A 66 -7.71 5.36 10.78
CA GLU A 66 -6.28 5.24 10.45
C GLU A 66 -6.00 5.29 8.95
N LEU A 67 -6.85 4.69 8.10
CA LEU A 67 -6.67 4.73 6.63
C LEU A 67 -6.70 6.16 6.05
N THR A 68 -7.31 7.11 6.75
CA THR A 68 -7.39 8.52 6.32
C THR A 68 -6.20 9.37 6.81
N GLU A 69 -5.43 8.86 7.77
CA GLU A 69 -4.28 9.59 8.32
C GLU A 69 -3.09 9.58 7.36
N TYR A 70 -2.24 10.60 7.42
CA TYR A 70 -1.02 10.69 6.62
C TYR A 70 0.09 9.83 7.25
N PRO A 71 0.52 8.74 6.59
CA PRO A 71 1.53 7.88 7.17
C PRO A 71 2.94 8.41 6.93
N THR A 72 3.86 8.05 7.82
CA THR A 72 5.30 8.15 7.54
C THR A 72 5.66 7.17 6.44
N LYS A 73 6.16 7.69 5.32
CA LYS A 73 6.51 6.89 4.14
C LYS A 73 7.97 6.45 4.17
N GLY A 74 8.27 5.37 3.47
CA GLY A 74 9.64 4.88 3.33
C GLY A 74 10.14 4.20 4.61
N LEU A 75 9.50 3.10 5.00
CA LEU A 75 9.82 2.40 6.24
C LEU A 75 11.10 1.55 6.13
N GLY A 76 11.58 1.27 4.91
CA GLY A 76 12.63 0.30 4.59
C GLY A 76 14.09 0.73 4.84
N PRO A 77 15.05 -0.22 4.80
CA PRO A 77 16.46 0.13 4.68
C PRO A 77 16.72 0.93 3.40
N VAL A 78 17.79 1.73 3.40
CA VAL A 78 18.22 2.50 2.22
C VAL A 78 18.46 1.61 1.00
N VAL A 79 18.93 0.38 1.22
CA VAL A 79 19.08 -0.65 0.17
C VAL A 79 18.08 -1.78 0.44
N PRO A 80 17.11 -2.03 -0.45
CA PRO A 80 16.16 -3.13 -0.29
C PRO A 80 16.85 -4.50 -0.27
N THR A 81 16.36 -5.41 0.58
CA THR A 81 16.88 -6.79 0.65
C THR A 81 15.99 -7.80 -0.06
N ASP A 82 14.72 -7.45 -0.30
CA ASP A 82 13.83 -8.29 -1.11
C ASP A 82 14.31 -8.32 -2.57
N PRO A 83 14.47 -9.51 -3.20
CA PRO A 83 15.02 -9.60 -4.54
C PRO A 83 14.21 -8.88 -5.62
N LEU A 84 12.87 -8.86 -5.52
CA LEU A 84 12.01 -8.19 -6.50
C LEU A 84 12.17 -6.68 -6.36
N ILE A 85 12.08 -6.17 -5.12
CA ILE A 85 12.23 -4.73 -4.86
C ILE A 85 13.65 -4.25 -5.17
N TYR A 86 14.68 -5.07 -4.92
CA TYR A 86 16.07 -4.75 -5.23
C TYR A 86 16.30 -4.48 -6.71
N ARG A 87 15.58 -5.15 -7.63
CA ARG A 87 15.72 -4.88 -9.07
C ARG A 87 15.33 -3.45 -9.44
N PHE A 88 14.33 -2.87 -8.78
CA PHE A 88 13.98 -1.46 -8.99
C PHE A 88 15.07 -0.52 -8.47
N TYR A 89 15.72 -0.86 -7.36
CA TYR A 89 16.89 -0.13 -6.88
C TYR A 89 18.06 -0.20 -7.88
N GLU A 90 18.30 -1.38 -8.46
CA GLU A 90 19.33 -1.60 -9.48
C GLU A 90 19.07 -0.80 -10.76
N VAL A 91 17.81 -0.66 -11.18
CA VAL A 91 17.43 0.23 -12.30
C VAL A 91 17.91 1.66 -12.04
N MET A 92 17.73 2.19 -10.83
CA MET A 92 18.20 3.54 -10.49
C MET A 92 19.74 3.63 -10.48
N GLN A 93 20.43 2.58 -10.05
CA GLN A 93 21.90 2.53 -10.07
C GLN A 93 22.48 2.48 -11.49
N VAL A 94 21.89 1.68 -12.37
CA VAL A 94 22.38 1.50 -13.75
C VAL A 94 21.95 2.64 -14.66
N TYR A 95 20.68 3.06 -14.56
CA TYR A 95 20.06 4.00 -15.49
C TYR A 95 19.82 5.40 -14.94
N GLY A 96 20.05 5.65 -13.65
CA GLY A 96 19.78 6.98 -13.06
C GLY A 96 20.58 8.12 -13.69
N MET A 97 21.89 7.93 -13.88
CA MET A 97 22.73 8.94 -14.55
C MET A 97 22.44 9.05 -16.06
N PRO A 98 22.30 7.93 -16.82
CA PRO A 98 21.82 7.99 -18.20
C PRO A 98 20.49 8.73 -18.37
N MET A 99 19.46 8.42 -17.55
CA MET A 99 18.16 9.09 -17.58
C MET A 99 18.25 10.58 -17.24
N LYS A 100 19.16 10.97 -16.33
CA LYS A 100 19.38 12.38 -15.97
C LYS A 100 20.00 13.20 -17.11
N ALA A 101 20.78 12.56 -17.98
CA ALA A 101 21.54 13.24 -19.03
C ALA A 101 20.71 13.59 -20.28
N VAL A 102 19.51 13.00 -20.41
CA VAL A 102 18.56 13.21 -21.53
C VAL A 102 17.31 13.92 -21.05
#